data_AF-A0A544BPD1-F1
#
_entry.id   AF-A0A544BPD1-F1
#
_cell.length_a   1.000
_cell.length_b   1.000
_cell.length_c   1.000
_cell.angle_alpha   90.00
_cell.angle_beta   90.00
_cell.angle_gamma   90.00
#
_symmetry.space_group_name_H-M   'P 1'
#
loop_
_entity.id
_entity.type
_entity.pdbx_description
1 polymer ?
#
loop_
_entity_poly.entity_id
_entity_poly.type
_entity_poly.pdbx_seq_one_letter_code
_entity_poly.pdbx_strand_id
1 'polypeptide(L)'
;MKFLIMLIMIFFSQSSFAKHEINVEDLVLNSNEVLVFNELNWIVTRNIYNNNIRVNYSFISFDNILPLNLSKDNILQDIQIDKNGNLYLILYDAINNTPSGRSLTGVTNHSQIVFVDVHSKSVSILSTSLDLGGIDTALSSSQWGNGIAVCSINRCYSVENDNGVTDWDKSRWKNLYIFNDLNESAIEFVEVSFNNNQKIVSAIMRKTYDSRFNGNLTKDYADYYLVVFDDERLFHFERIKDDVPWGLDFNNIVVNYKLVSQAKNKIDVFYYDLERLTKNGKLQIAANNLEGRIVWSQLYY
;
A
#
# COMPACT_ATOMS: atom_id res chain seq x y z
N MET A 1 -56.81 -2.23 20.22
CA MET A 1 -55.43 -2.45 19.73
C MET A 1 -54.48 -1.78 20.71
N LYS A 2 -53.54 -2.55 21.27
CA LYS A 2 -52.71 -2.21 22.45
C LYS A 2 -51.51 -1.31 22.09
N PHE A 3 -51.23 -0.33 22.98
CA PHE A 3 -49.96 0.25 23.47
C PHE A 3 -48.65 0.02 22.66
N LEU A 4 -47.92 1.07 22.23
CA LEU A 4 -46.96 1.94 22.96
C LEU A 4 -45.54 1.32 23.09
N ILE A 5 -44.53 2.19 22.92
CA ILE A 5 -43.13 2.17 23.41
C ILE A 5 -42.03 1.99 22.34
N MET A 6 -41.52 3.15 21.90
CA MET A 6 -40.11 3.55 21.76
C MET A 6 -39.04 2.50 22.16
N LEU A 7 -38.13 2.15 21.25
CA LEU A 7 -36.77 1.81 21.64
C LEU A 7 -35.74 2.23 20.58
N ILE A 8 -34.84 3.10 21.04
CA ILE A 8 -33.53 3.40 20.46
C ILE A 8 -32.66 2.14 20.59
N MET A 9 -32.12 1.65 19.48
CA MET A 9 -30.87 0.87 19.40
C MET A 9 -30.23 1.30 18.08
N ILE A 10 -29.23 2.20 18.04
CA ILE A 10 -27.84 1.91 18.38
C ILE A 10 -27.51 0.44 18.06
N PHE A 11 -27.32 0.14 16.79
CA PHE A 11 -26.43 -0.96 16.43
C PHE A 11 -25.06 -0.34 16.16
N PHE A 12 -24.25 -0.44 17.20
CA PHE A 12 -22.81 -0.41 17.13
C PHE A 12 -22.32 -1.23 15.93
N SER A 13 -21.35 -0.64 15.24
CA SER A 13 -20.35 -1.31 14.44
C SER A 13 -19.94 -2.65 15.09
N GLN A 14 -20.48 -3.75 14.58
CA GLN A 14 -19.81 -5.03 14.68
C GLN A 14 -18.99 -5.17 13.40
N SER A 15 -17.85 -4.48 13.35
CA SER A 15 -16.68 -5.00 12.66
C SER A 15 -16.25 -6.23 13.46
N SER A 16 -16.97 -7.34 13.29
CA SER A 16 -16.46 -8.64 13.67
C SER A 16 -15.25 -8.86 12.77
N PHE A 17 -14.05 -8.64 13.31
CA PHE A 17 -12.86 -9.30 12.82
C PHE A 17 -13.12 -10.80 12.99
N ALA A 18 -13.73 -11.39 11.96
CA ALA A 18 -13.82 -12.82 11.82
C ALA A 18 -12.37 -13.30 11.85
N LYS A 19 -12.07 -14.14 12.84
CA LYS A 19 -10.86 -14.94 12.97
C LYS A 19 -10.38 -15.35 11.56
N HIS A 20 -9.42 -14.61 11.01
CA HIS A 20 -8.88 -14.86 9.68
C HIS A 20 -7.91 -16.04 9.82
N GLU A 21 -8.47 -17.25 9.93
CA GLU A 21 -7.74 -18.43 9.52
C GLU A 21 -7.62 -18.31 7.99
N ILE A 22 -6.42 -17.93 7.52
CA ILE A 22 -6.08 -18.02 6.11
C ILE A 22 -6.12 -19.52 5.77
N ASN A 23 -7.24 -19.99 5.22
CA ASN A 23 -7.33 -21.34 4.71
C ASN A 23 -6.39 -21.43 3.51
N VAL A 24 -5.29 -22.18 3.68
CA VAL A 24 -4.31 -22.46 2.61
C VAL A 24 -4.98 -23.13 1.41
N GLU A 25 -6.11 -23.82 1.63
CA GLU A 25 -6.92 -24.44 0.58
C GLU A 25 -7.64 -23.42 -0.32
N ASP A 26 -7.92 -22.20 0.14
CA ASP A 26 -8.52 -21.13 -0.67
C ASP A 26 -7.48 -20.38 -1.53
N LEU A 27 -6.19 -20.67 -1.34
CA LEU A 27 -5.08 -20.00 -2.03
C LEU A 27 -4.61 -20.77 -3.27
N VAL A 28 -4.98 -22.02 -3.48
CA VAL A 28 -4.43 -22.85 -4.56
C VAL A 28 -5.51 -23.15 -5.58
N LEU A 29 -5.54 -22.38 -6.67
CA LEU A 29 -6.51 -22.60 -7.77
C LEU A 29 -6.19 -23.84 -8.60
N ASN A 30 -4.92 -24.26 -8.60
CA ASN A 30 -4.37 -25.51 -9.15
C ASN A 30 -2.97 -25.73 -8.53
N SER A 31 -2.39 -26.95 -8.57
CA SER A 31 -1.14 -27.32 -7.86
C SER A 31 0.08 -26.40 -8.06
N ASN A 32 0.05 -25.52 -9.06
CA ASN A 32 1.18 -24.70 -9.49
C ASN A 32 0.89 -23.19 -9.42
N GLU A 33 -0.31 -22.76 -9.03
CA GLU A 33 -0.71 -21.35 -8.98
C GLU A 33 -1.28 -20.97 -7.60
N VAL A 34 -0.86 -19.81 -7.09
CA VAL A 34 -1.37 -19.21 -5.86
C VAL A 34 -2.24 -18.01 -6.19
N LEU A 35 -3.39 -17.90 -5.54
CA LEU A 35 -4.27 -16.75 -5.59
C LEU A 35 -3.66 -15.56 -4.83
N VAL A 36 -3.41 -14.48 -5.56
CA VAL A 36 -2.83 -13.25 -5.01
C VAL A 36 -3.92 -12.22 -4.73
N PHE A 37 -4.94 -12.15 -5.57
CA PHE A 37 -6.04 -11.18 -5.46
C PHE A 37 -7.33 -11.72 -6.08
N ASN A 38 -8.46 -11.49 -5.43
CA ASN A 38 -9.79 -11.92 -5.89
C ASN A 38 -10.88 -10.94 -5.45
N GLU A 39 -11.17 -9.93 -6.28
CA GLU A 39 -12.19 -8.92 -5.99
C GLU A 39 -12.83 -8.41 -7.29
N LEU A 40 -14.11 -8.02 -7.23
CA LEU A 40 -14.88 -7.42 -8.34
C LEU A 40 -14.61 -8.07 -9.71
N ASN A 41 -14.72 -9.39 -9.76
CA ASN A 41 -14.50 -10.24 -10.95
C ASN A 41 -13.05 -10.38 -11.41
N TRP A 42 -12.09 -9.68 -10.82
CA TRP A 42 -10.67 -9.90 -11.07
C TRP A 42 -10.15 -11.07 -10.26
N ILE A 43 -9.39 -11.93 -10.92
CA ILE A 43 -8.63 -13.01 -10.30
C ILE A 43 -7.18 -12.85 -10.76
N VAL A 44 -6.29 -12.58 -9.83
CA VAL A 44 -4.85 -12.53 -10.09
C VAL A 44 -4.17 -13.70 -9.41
N THR A 45 -3.45 -14.49 -10.19
CA THR A 45 -2.69 -15.63 -9.71
C THR A 45 -1.21 -15.46 -10.00
N ARG A 46 -0.37 -16.12 -9.20
CA ARG A 46 1.06 -16.25 -9.45
C ARG A 46 1.42 -17.72 -9.58
N ASN A 47 2.20 -18.05 -10.60
CA ASN A 47 2.79 -19.37 -10.73
C ASN A 47 3.98 -19.55 -9.78
N ILE A 48 4.00 -20.65 -9.03
CA ILE A 48 5.00 -20.93 -7.98
C ILE A 48 6.39 -21.21 -8.57
N TYR A 49 6.48 -21.77 -9.78
CA TYR A 49 7.75 -22.21 -10.36
C TYR A 49 8.46 -21.12 -11.15
N ASN A 50 7.69 -20.30 -11.86
CA ASN A 50 8.25 -19.28 -12.74
C ASN A 50 7.85 -17.86 -12.35
N ASN A 51 7.16 -17.63 -11.23
CA ASN A 51 6.76 -16.30 -10.75
C ASN A 51 5.91 -15.49 -11.75
N ASN A 52 5.41 -16.10 -12.84
CA ASN A 52 4.56 -15.40 -13.79
C ASN A 52 3.24 -15.02 -13.09
N ILE A 53 2.90 -13.74 -13.18
CA ILE A 53 1.60 -13.23 -12.75
C ILE A 53 0.64 -13.42 -13.91
N ARG A 54 -0.53 -13.98 -13.64
CA ARG A 54 -1.66 -14.09 -14.56
C ARG A 54 -2.82 -13.28 -14.02
N VAL A 55 -3.39 -12.45 -14.88
CA VAL A 55 -4.56 -11.63 -14.58
C VAL A 55 -5.75 -12.17 -15.37
N ASN A 56 -6.86 -12.41 -14.70
CA ASN A 56 -8.10 -12.86 -15.33
C ASN A 56 -9.26 -11.97 -14.88
N TYR A 57 -10.23 -11.77 -15.78
CA TYR A 57 -11.50 -11.11 -15.47
C TYR A 57 -12.66 -12.06 -15.77
N SER A 58 -13.44 -12.43 -14.76
CA SER A 58 -14.52 -13.41 -14.86
C SER A 58 -15.89 -12.74 -14.84
N PHE A 59 -16.58 -12.68 -15.98
CA PHE A 59 -17.95 -12.17 -16.05
C PHE A 59 -18.92 -13.27 -16.48
N ILE A 60 -19.58 -13.95 -15.51
CA ILE A 60 -20.71 -14.93 -15.62
C ILE A 60 -20.54 -16.07 -16.68
N SER A 61 -19.46 -16.05 -17.44
CA SER A 61 -19.03 -17.04 -18.41
C SER A 61 -17.51 -17.06 -18.29
N PHE A 62 -17.00 -18.19 -17.81
CA PHE A 62 -15.59 -18.51 -17.81
C PHE A 62 -15.14 -18.52 -19.27
N ASP A 63 -14.58 -17.42 -19.79
CA ASP A 63 -13.65 -17.39 -20.96
C ASP A 63 -13.41 -15.96 -21.49
N ASN A 64 -13.05 -15.00 -20.62
CA ASN A 64 -12.45 -13.74 -21.08
C ASN A 64 -11.14 -13.49 -20.34
N ILE A 65 -10.17 -14.35 -20.65
CA ILE A 65 -8.80 -14.26 -20.19
C ILE A 65 -8.15 -13.10 -20.94
N LEU A 66 -7.69 -12.07 -20.22
CA LEU A 66 -6.62 -11.19 -20.69
C LEU A 66 -5.32 -11.70 -20.07
N PRO A 67 -4.66 -12.72 -20.65
CA PRO A 67 -3.45 -13.25 -20.04
C PRO A 67 -2.35 -12.21 -20.19
N LEU A 68 -2.31 -11.26 -19.27
CA LEU A 68 -1.13 -10.47 -19.02
C LEU A 68 -0.17 -11.39 -18.28
N ASN A 69 0.75 -12.00 -19.03
CA ASN A 69 1.88 -12.71 -18.45
C ASN A 69 3.00 -11.70 -18.23
N LEU A 70 3.13 -11.24 -17.00
CA LEU A 70 4.29 -10.43 -16.61
C LEU A 70 5.51 -11.33 -16.48
N SER A 71 6.69 -10.82 -16.86
CA SER A 71 7.96 -11.53 -16.69
C SER A 71 8.10 -12.03 -15.25
N LYS A 72 8.75 -13.19 -15.08
CA LYS A 72 9.14 -13.77 -13.79
C LYS A 72 9.90 -12.80 -12.88
N ASP A 73 10.49 -11.77 -13.45
CA ASP A 73 11.33 -10.80 -12.75
C ASP A 73 10.54 -9.56 -12.29
N ASN A 74 9.26 -9.46 -12.67
CA ASN A 74 8.34 -8.47 -12.13
C ASN A 74 7.68 -8.99 -10.87
N ILE A 75 7.82 -8.25 -9.77
CA ILE A 75 7.30 -8.63 -8.46
C ILE A 75 6.16 -7.69 -8.12
N LEU A 76 4.95 -8.24 -7.94
CA LEU A 76 3.77 -7.45 -7.59
C LEU A 76 3.91 -6.89 -6.17
N GLN A 77 3.94 -5.57 -6.07
CA GLN A 77 4.04 -4.82 -4.80
C GLN A 77 2.69 -4.31 -4.31
N ASP A 78 1.78 -3.95 -5.21
CA ASP A 78 0.41 -3.56 -4.85
C ASP A 78 -0.54 -3.74 -6.04
N ILE A 79 -1.84 -3.81 -5.74
CA ILE A 79 -2.94 -4.03 -6.68
C ILE A 79 -4.16 -3.21 -6.25
N GLN A 80 -4.76 -2.50 -7.19
CA GLN A 80 -5.93 -1.66 -6.96
C GLN A 80 -6.94 -1.77 -8.09
N ILE A 81 -8.22 -1.61 -7.77
CA ILE A 81 -9.31 -1.49 -8.73
C ILE A 81 -9.88 -0.07 -8.64
N ASP A 82 -10.06 0.58 -9.79
CA ASP A 82 -10.77 1.85 -9.83
C ASP A 82 -12.30 1.66 -9.75
N LYS A 83 -13.02 2.76 -9.58
CA LYS A 83 -14.49 2.80 -9.57
C LYS A 83 -15.16 2.27 -10.85
N ASN A 84 -14.44 2.20 -11.97
CA ASN A 84 -14.94 1.69 -13.24
C ASN A 84 -14.67 0.19 -13.39
N GLY A 85 -13.98 -0.44 -12.42
CA GLY A 85 -13.61 -1.84 -12.48
C GLY A 85 -12.31 -2.12 -13.23
N ASN A 86 -11.54 -1.09 -13.61
CA ASN A 86 -10.22 -1.30 -14.22
C ASN A 86 -9.17 -1.66 -13.16
N LEU A 87 -8.13 -2.38 -13.57
CA LEU A 87 -7.10 -2.87 -12.68
C LEU A 87 -5.79 -2.09 -12.84
N TYR A 88 -5.17 -1.76 -11.71
CA TYR A 88 -3.82 -1.24 -11.63
C TYR A 88 -2.92 -2.23 -10.90
N LEU A 89 -1.75 -2.50 -11.48
CA LEU A 89 -0.71 -3.34 -10.89
C LEU A 89 0.54 -2.50 -10.71
N ILE A 90 1.09 -2.50 -9.50
CA ILE A 90 2.36 -1.85 -9.19
C ILE A 90 3.41 -2.95 -9.04
N LEU A 91 4.43 -2.92 -9.90
CA LEU A 91 5.42 -3.98 -10.07
C LEU A 91 6.82 -3.44 -9.77
N TYR A 92 7.60 -4.20 -9.03
CA TYR A 92 9.04 -3.99 -8.90
C TYR A 92 9.77 -4.81 -9.96
N ASP A 93 10.62 -4.15 -10.77
CA ASP A 93 11.46 -4.82 -11.76
C ASP A 93 12.76 -5.32 -11.12
N ALA A 94 12.84 -6.59 -10.79
CA ALA A 94 13.99 -7.16 -10.11
C ALA A 94 15.25 -7.24 -10.98
N ILE A 95 15.13 -7.29 -12.32
CA ILE A 95 16.30 -7.30 -13.21
C ILE A 95 17.00 -5.95 -13.17
N ASN A 96 16.22 -4.88 -13.35
CA ASN A 96 16.77 -3.54 -13.50
C ASN A 96 17.14 -2.92 -12.15
N ASN A 97 16.57 -3.39 -11.04
CA ASN A 97 16.78 -2.79 -9.72
C ASN A 97 17.81 -3.50 -8.83
N THR A 98 18.87 -4.05 -9.43
CA THR A 98 19.87 -4.93 -8.79
C THR A 98 20.21 -4.52 -7.33
N PRO A 99 20.15 -5.42 -6.34
CA PRO A 99 20.10 -5.08 -4.92
C PRO A 99 21.40 -4.49 -4.36
N SER A 100 21.22 -3.62 -3.37
CA SER A 100 22.24 -3.07 -2.50
C SER A 100 23.08 -4.16 -1.81
N GLY A 101 24.24 -4.44 -2.37
CA GLY A 101 25.18 -5.45 -1.85
C GLY A 101 26.28 -5.78 -2.85
N ARG A 102 26.00 -5.60 -4.14
CA ARG A 102 27.02 -5.46 -5.18
C ARG A 102 27.05 -4.00 -5.58
N SER A 103 28.13 -3.29 -5.28
CA SER A 103 28.41 -1.95 -5.78
C SER A 103 28.67 -2.00 -7.28
N LEU A 104 27.61 -2.24 -8.04
CA LEU A 104 27.57 -2.01 -9.48
C LEU A 104 26.96 -0.62 -9.67
N THR A 105 27.70 0.27 -10.32
CA THR A 105 27.19 1.54 -10.81
C THR A 105 25.95 1.27 -11.67
N GLY A 106 24.79 1.81 -11.31
CA GLY A 106 23.55 1.66 -12.09
C GLY A 106 22.34 1.08 -11.34
N VAL A 107 22.39 0.89 -10.02
CA VAL A 107 21.21 0.48 -9.23
C VAL A 107 20.11 1.54 -9.33
N THR A 108 18.96 1.15 -9.87
CA THR A 108 17.72 1.93 -9.82
C THR A 108 16.73 1.27 -8.86
N ASN A 109 15.75 2.01 -8.33
CA ASN A 109 14.66 1.47 -7.51
C ASN A 109 13.32 1.73 -8.21
N HIS A 110 13.22 1.30 -9.46
CA HIS A 110 12.14 1.63 -10.36
C HIS A 110 10.99 0.64 -10.26
N SER A 111 9.83 1.13 -9.84
CA SER A 111 8.57 0.42 -9.98
C SER A 111 7.86 0.85 -11.27
N GLN A 112 7.19 -0.13 -11.87
CA GLN A 112 6.34 0.02 -13.05
C GLN A 112 4.87 0.02 -12.62
N ILE A 113 4.04 0.85 -13.26
CA ILE A 113 2.59 0.80 -13.14
C ILE A 113 2.00 0.26 -14.43
N VAL A 114 1.25 -0.83 -14.32
CA VAL A 114 0.48 -1.42 -15.42
C VAL A 114 -0.99 -1.18 -15.20
N PHE A 115 -1.69 -0.77 -16.24
CA PHE A 115 -3.13 -0.57 -16.28
C PHE A 115 -3.78 -1.60 -17.18
N VAL A 116 -4.89 -2.17 -16.72
CA VAL A 116 -5.73 -3.10 -17.49
C VAL A 116 -7.15 -2.53 -17.55
N ASP A 117 -7.54 -2.12 -18.74
CA ASP A 117 -8.89 -1.65 -19.02
C ASP A 117 -9.84 -2.84 -19.15
N VAL A 118 -10.86 -2.88 -18.30
CA VAL A 118 -11.82 -3.98 -18.23
C VAL A 118 -12.73 -4.05 -19.47
N HIS A 119 -13.04 -2.90 -20.07
CA HIS A 119 -14.00 -2.78 -21.17
C HIS A 119 -13.33 -3.00 -22.52
N SER A 120 -12.23 -2.28 -22.78
CA SER A 120 -11.46 -2.41 -24.01
C SER A 120 -10.57 -3.64 -24.02
N LYS A 121 -10.38 -4.26 -22.85
CA LYS A 121 -9.50 -5.39 -22.65
C LYS A 121 -8.06 -5.08 -23.08
N SER A 122 -7.64 -3.84 -22.90
CA SER A 122 -6.30 -3.40 -23.25
C SER A 122 -5.39 -3.38 -22.04
N VAL A 123 -4.10 -3.59 -22.27
CA VAL A 123 -3.05 -3.45 -21.26
C VAL A 123 -2.13 -2.33 -21.69
N SER A 124 -1.85 -1.39 -20.78
CA SER A 124 -0.89 -0.32 -21.00
C SER A 124 0.07 -0.21 -19.83
N ILE A 125 1.29 0.24 -20.13
CA ILE A 125 2.28 0.59 -19.11
C ILE A 125 2.20 2.10 -18.93
N LEU A 126 1.79 2.54 -17.74
CA LEU A 126 1.62 3.97 -17.46
C LEU A 126 2.93 4.64 -17.03
N SER A 127 3.82 3.89 -16.37
CA SER A 127 5.15 4.35 -15.97
C SER A 127 6.07 3.15 -15.76
N THR A 128 7.38 3.31 -16.00
CA THR A 128 8.41 2.26 -15.84
C THR A 128 9.50 2.61 -14.84
N SER A 129 9.49 3.81 -14.25
CA SER A 129 10.64 4.33 -13.50
C SER A 129 10.26 5.14 -12.26
N LEU A 130 9.26 4.71 -11.51
CA LEU A 130 8.91 5.36 -10.25
C LEU A 130 9.86 4.91 -9.15
N ASP A 131 10.57 5.85 -8.51
CA ASP A 131 11.40 5.55 -7.34
C ASP A 131 10.50 5.38 -6.10
N LEU A 132 9.99 4.16 -5.93
CA LEU A 132 9.09 3.74 -4.84
C LEU A 132 9.80 2.86 -3.79
N GLY A 133 11.13 2.76 -3.87
CA GLY A 133 11.94 1.96 -2.96
C GLY A 133 12.20 0.53 -3.44
N GLY A 134 12.68 -0.30 -2.51
CA GLY A 134 13.02 -1.69 -2.76
C GLY A 134 11.79 -2.61 -2.80
N ILE A 135 12.03 -3.87 -3.16
CA ILE A 135 11.05 -4.96 -3.20
C ILE A 135 10.20 -5.09 -1.93
N ASP A 136 10.78 -4.82 -0.77
CA ASP A 136 10.22 -4.92 0.58
C ASP A 136 9.51 -3.65 1.05
N THR A 137 9.46 -2.63 0.20
CA THR A 137 8.83 -1.35 0.55
C THR A 137 7.31 -1.49 0.57
N ALA A 138 6.71 -1.14 1.71
CA ALA A 138 5.27 -1.03 1.83
C ALA A 138 4.76 0.09 0.94
N LEU A 139 3.82 -0.24 0.05
CA LEU A 139 3.16 0.74 -0.80
C LEU A 139 1.73 0.96 -0.31
N SER A 140 1.26 2.19 -0.45
CA SER A 140 -0.14 2.53 -0.31
C SER A 140 -0.56 3.21 -1.60
N SER A 141 -1.59 2.68 -2.26
CA SER A 141 -2.08 3.28 -3.50
C SER A 141 -3.60 3.33 -3.54
N SER A 142 -4.13 4.27 -4.31
CA SER A 142 -5.57 4.41 -4.55
C SER A 142 -5.85 5.18 -5.83
N GLN A 143 -7.09 5.13 -6.30
CA GLN A 143 -7.56 5.93 -7.42
C GLN A 143 -7.31 7.43 -7.18
N TRP A 144 -6.75 8.10 -8.19
CA TRP A 144 -6.49 9.54 -8.19
C TRP A 144 -6.92 10.15 -9.51
N GLY A 145 -8.04 10.89 -9.51
CA GLY A 145 -8.61 11.41 -10.74
C GLY A 145 -9.01 10.30 -11.71
N ASN A 146 -8.43 10.33 -12.92
CA ASN A 146 -8.58 9.31 -13.96
C ASN A 146 -7.45 8.25 -13.94
N GLY A 147 -6.56 8.28 -12.94
CA GLY A 147 -5.46 7.33 -12.80
C GLY A 147 -5.29 6.83 -11.37
N ILE A 148 -4.04 6.66 -10.94
CA ILE A 148 -3.67 6.12 -9.63
C ILE A 148 -2.66 7.03 -8.93
N ALA A 149 -2.77 7.15 -7.61
CA ALA A 149 -1.71 7.67 -6.76
C ALA A 149 -1.10 6.54 -5.95
N VAL A 150 0.22 6.61 -5.74
CA VAL A 150 0.99 5.63 -4.98
C VAL A 150 1.99 6.35 -4.10
N CYS A 151 2.04 5.96 -2.83
CA CYS A 151 2.99 6.41 -1.84
C CYS A 151 3.84 5.24 -1.36
N SER A 152 5.15 5.45 -1.35
CA SER A 152 6.14 4.64 -0.65
C SER A 152 6.48 5.27 0.71
N ILE A 153 7.51 4.76 1.37
CA ILE A 153 8.00 5.28 2.67
C ILE A 153 8.43 6.75 2.60
N ASN A 154 8.87 7.29 1.46
CA ASN A 154 9.44 8.65 1.40
C ASN A 154 8.96 9.47 0.22
N ARG A 155 8.31 8.87 -0.77
CA ARG A 155 7.83 9.55 -1.99
C ARG A 155 6.42 9.13 -2.35
N CYS A 156 5.70 10.05 -2.97
CA CYS A 156 4.39 9.79 -3.56
C CYS A 156 4.38 10.27 -5.00
N TYR A 157 3.65 9.56 -5.86
CA TYR A 157 3.43 9.93 -7.24
C TYR A 157 1.96 9.80 -7.57
N SER A 158 1.46 10.62 -8.48
CA SER A 158 0.24 10.33 -9.23
C SER A 158 0.59 10.03 -10.68
N VAL A 159 -0.09 9.04 -11.26
CA VAL A 159 0.05 8.66 -12.66
C VAL A 159 -1.34 8.69 -13.28
N GLU A 160 -1.61 9.76 -14.01
CA GLU A 160 -2.87 9.97 -14.72
C GLU A 160 -2.73 9.55 -16.18
N ASN A 161 -3.77 8.93 -16.74
CA ASN A 161 -3.73 8.36 -18.09
C ASN A 161 -3.38 9.38 -19.18
N ASP A 162 -3.72 10.66 -18.96
CA ASP A 162 -3.55 11.74 -19.95
C ASP A 162 -2.42 12.72 -19.62
N ASN A 163 -1.99 12.79 -18.35
CA ASN A 163 -1.06 13.81 -17.85
C ASN A 163 0.32 13.28 -17.46
N GLY A 164 0.53 11.95 -17.55
CA GLY A 164 1.80 11.32 -17.21
C GLY A 164 2.02 11.22 -15.71
N VAL A 165 3.30 11.18 -15.31
CA VAL A 165 3.72 11.01 -13.91
C VAL A 165 3.93 12.38 -13.26
N THR A 166 3.31 12.60 -12.12
CA THR A 166 3.54 13.75 -11.24
C THR A 166 4.19 13.27 -9.94
N ASP A 167 5.41 13.76 -9.68
CA ASP A 167 6.08 13.61 -8.39
C ASP A 167 5.52 14.63 -7.39
N TRP A 168 5.10 14.15 -6.22
CA TRP A 168 4.56 14.98 -5.16
C TRP A 168 5.73 15.57 -4.37
N ASP A 169 6.24 16.68 -4.91
CA ASP A 169 7.38 17.38 -4.34
C ASP A 169 7.05 17.90 -2.92
N LYS A 170 7.48 17.14 -1.91
CA LYS A 170 7.39 17.50 -0.48
C LYS A 170 8.07 18.82 -0.17
N SER A 171 9.00 19.26 -1.02
CA SER A 171 9.67 20.53 -0.89
C SER A 171 8.72 21.73 -1.04
N ARG A 172 7.50 21.52 -1.54
CA ARG A 172 6.42 22.51 -1.51
C ARG A 172 5.80 22.68 -0.12
N TRP A 173 6.05 21.76 0.82
CA TRP A 173 5.57 21.82 2.20
C TRP A 173 6.49 22.61 3.14
N LYS A 174 7.62 23.16 2.62
CA LYS A 174 8.69 23.89 3.33
C LYS A 174 8.25 25.06 4.22
N ASN A 175 7.03 25.57 4.10
CA ASN A 175 6.54 26.68 4.92
C ASN A 175 6.10 26.29 6.34
N LEU A 176 6.22 25.01 6.70
CA LEU A 176 5.94 24.54 8.05
C LEU A 176 7.23 24.49 8.85
N TYR A 177 7.26 25.21 9.96
CA TYR A 177 8.39 25.33 10.90
C TYR A 177 9.07 24.00 11.28
N ILE A 178 8.41 22.86 11.08
CA ILE A 178 8.88 21.54 11.46
C ILE A 178 9.77 20.89 10.38
N PHE A 179 9.60 21.25 9.10
CA PHE A 179 10.51 20.79 8.04
C PHE A 179 11.80 21.62 7.95
N ASN A 180 11.83 22.83 8.52
CA ASN A 180 13.07 23.61 8.58
C ASN A 180 14.12 22.95 9.49
N ASP A 181 13.70 22.23 10.53
CA ASP A 181 14.58 21.46 11.41
C ASP A 181 14.74 19.99 10.96
N LEU A 182 13.87 19.52 10.06
CA LEU A 182 13.86 18.15 9.55
C LEU A 182 14.18 18.14 8.07
N ASN A 183 15.44 17.81 7.75
CA ASN A 183 15.82 17.46 6.39
C ASN A 183 14.76 16.52 5.78
N GLU A 184 14.19 16.84 4.62
CA GLU A 184 13.09 16.07 4.01
C GLU A 184 13.42 14.59 3.83
N SER A 185 14.71 14.26 3.68
CA SER A 185 15.22 12.89 3.64
C SER A 185 15.17 12.14 4.97
N ALA A 186 14.79 12.81 6.06
CA ALA A 186 14.77 12.29 7.43
C ALA A 186 13.35 12.00 7.94
N ILE A 187 12.33 12.08 7.08
CA ILE A 187 10.93 11.78 7.42
C ILE A 187 10.40 10.67 6.51
N GLU A 188 9.79 9.67 7.12
CA GLU A 188 9.11 8.58 6.44
C GLU A 188 7.61 8.57 6.73
N PHE A 189 6.83 8.19 5.72
CA PHE A 189 5.44 7.79 5.84
C PHE A 189 5.37 6.43 6.53
N VAL A 190 4.69 6.40 7.67
CA VAL A 190 4.40 5.17 8.41
C VAL A 190 3.11 4.56 7.87
N GLU A 191 2.05 5.34 7.72
CA GLU A 191 0.77 4.91 7.16
C GLU A 191 0.24 6.01 6.25
N VAL A 192 -0.44 5.62 5.17
CA VAL A 192 -1.03 6.53 4.21
C VAL A 192 -2.44 6.06 3.91
N SER A 193 -3.40 6.97 3.97
CA SER A 193 -4.80 6.72 3.65
C SER A 193 -5.30 7.73 2.63
N PHE A 194 -5.87 7.23 1.55
CA PHE A 194 -6.37 8.06 0.46
C PHE A 194 -7.86 8.33 0.62
N ASN A 195 -8.25 9.57 0.41
CA ASN A 195 -9.65 9.92 0.26
C ASN A 195 -10.04 9.88 -1.22
N ASN A 196 -10.66 8.77 -1.60
CA ASN A 196 -11.02 8.47 -2.99
C ASN A 196 -11.99 9.50 -3.61
N ASN A 197 -12.68 10.28 -2.78
CA ASN A 197 -13.63 11.28 -3.23
C ASN A 197 -13.02 12.67 -3.46
N GLN A 198 -11.88 12.99 -2.83
CA GLN A 198 -11.43 14.38 -2.73
C GLN A 198 -10.03 14.68 -3.30
N LYS A 199 -9.28 13.73 -3.86
CA LYS A 199 -7.85 13.94 -4.21
C LYS A 199 -7.09 14.56 -3.03
N ILE A 200 -7.30 13.98 -1.85
CA ILE A 200 -6.60 14.35 -0.62
C ILE A 200 -6.12 13.06 0.03
N VAL A 201 -4.96 13.13 0.67
CA VAL A 201 -4.31 12.04 1.38
C VAL A 201 -4.10 12.45 2.83
N SER A 202 -4.33 11.52 3.75
CA SER A 202 -3.83 11.63 5.11
C SER A 202 -2.67 10.68 5.30
N ALA A 203 -1.69 11.06 6.13
CA ALA A 203 -0.61 10.16 6.47
C ALA A 203 -0.14 10.36 7.90
N ILE A 204 0.34 9.28 8.49
CA ILE A 204 1.16 9.31 9.69
C ILE A 204 2.61 9.32 9.25
N MET A 205 3.39 10.25 9.76
CA MET A 205 4.82 10.37 9.51
C MET A 205 5.64 10.23 10.78
N ARG A 206 6.89 9.79 10.64
CA ARG A 206 7.90 9.84 11.71
C ARG A 206 9.29 10.11 11.15
N LYS A 207 10.26 10.35 12.01
CA LYS A 207 11.66 10.51 11.60
C LYS A 207 12.30 9.16 11.25
N THR A 208 13.08 9.10 10.16
CA THR A 208 13.68 7.88 9.61
C THR A 208 14.87 7.36 10.42
N TYR A 209 15.66 8.21 11.08
CA TYR A 209 16.89 7.76 11.76
C TYR A 209 17.24 8.52 13.04
N ASP A 210 17.99 7.82 13.90
CA ASP A 210 18.56 8.39 15.12
C ASP A 210 19.88 8.99 14.72
N SER A 211 19.94 10.31 14.55
CA SER A 211 21.21 10.98 14.28
C SER A 211 22.14 10.97 15.51
N ARG A 212 21.75 10.37 16.64
CA ARG A 212 22.55 10.34 17.85
C ARG A 212 23.44 9.09 17.91
N PHE A 213 24.73 9.31 17.86
CA PHE A 213 25.78 8.32 18.14
C PHE A 213 25.73 7.73 19.57
N ASN A 214 24.94 8.30 20.49
CA ASN A 214 25.03 8.03 21.93
C ASN A 214 23.89 7.17 22.54
N GLY A 215 22.97 6.64 21.74
CA GLY A 215 22.04 5.55 22.14
C GLY A 215 21.01 5.84 23.25
N ASN A 216 20.97 7.05 23.84
CA ASN A 216 19.98 7.39 24.87
C ASN A 216 18.64 7.80 24.25
N LEU A 217 17.63 6.95 24.42
CA LEU A 217 16.23 7.22 24.03
C LEU A 217 15.65 8.37 24.86
N THR A 218 15.54 9.57 24.28
CA THR A 218 14.69 10.64 24.83
C THR A 218 13.25 10.50 24.33
N LYS A 219 12.28 11.10 25.05
CA LYS A 219 10.84 11.04 24.73
C LYS A 219 10.47 11.56 23.32
N ASP A 220 11.28 12.44 22.73
CA ASP A 220 11.02 13.07 21.43
C ASP A 220 11.39 12.19 20.21
N TYR A 221 11.77 10.94 20.46
CA TYR A 221 12.34 10.05 19.43
C TYR A 221 11.31 9.19 18.70
N ALA A 222 10.08 9.13 19.20
CA ALA A 222 8.96 8.47 18.55
C ALA A 222 7.84 9.49 18.27
N ASP A 223 8.22 10.69 17.85
CA ASP A 223 7.24 11.69 17.44
C ASP A 223 6.61 11.27 16.13
N TYR A 224 5.33 10.95 16.22
CA TYR A 224 4.46 10.76 15.08
C TYR A 224 3.77 12.07 14.75
N TYR A 225 3.55 12.30 13.47
CA TYR A 225 2.86 13.47 12.96
C TYR A 225 1.71 13.01 12.06
N LEU A 226 0.52 13.57 12.28
CA LEU A 226 -0.56 13.44 11.32
C LEU A 226 -0.44 14.58 10.31
N VAL A 227 -0.50 14.23 9.04
CA VAL A 227 -0.54 15.19 7.95
C VAL A 227 -1.72 14.94 7.03
N VAL A 228 -2.20 16.01 6.39
CA VAL A 228 -3.20 15.93 5.31
C VAL A 228 -2.71 16.80 4.16
N PHE A 229 -2.65 16.25 2.95
CA PHE A 229 -2.06 16.89 1.76
C PHE A 229 -2.72 16.45 0.46
N ASP A 230 -2.47 17.21 -0.60
CA ASP A 230 -2.66 16.81 -1.99
C ASP A 230 -1.30 16.80 -2.72
N ASP A 231 -1.33 16.70 -4.05
CA ASP A 231 -0.16 16.73 -4.92
C ASP A 231 0.53 18.11 -5.01
N GLU A 232 -0.06 19.15 -4.42
CA GLU A 232 0.45 20.52 -4.48
C GLU A 232 0.85 21.09 -3.13
N ARG A 233 0.14 20.76 -2.04
CA ARG A 233 0.23 21.45 -0.75
C ARG A 233 -0.16 20.57 0.45
N LEU A 234 0.28 21.02 1.63
CA LEU A 234 -0.16 20.49 2.92
C LEU A 234 -1.32 21.33 3.49
N PHE A 235 -2.40 20.66 3.89
CA PHE A 235 -3.58 21.27 4.51
C PHE A 235 -3.53 21.25 6.04
N HIS A 236 -3.01 20.16 6.60
CA HIS A 236 -3.03 19.92 8.03
C HIS A 236 -1.74 19.27 8.48
N PHE A 237 -1.30 19.66 9.67
CA PHE A 237 -0.14 19.11 10.34
C PHE A 237 -0.39 19.16 11.84
N GLU A 238 -0.26 18.02 12.51
CA GLU A 238 -0.25 17.97 13.97
C GLU A 238 0.71 16.91 14.50
N ARG A 239 1.36 17.19 15.63
CA ARG A 239 2.13 16.18 16.37
C ARG A 239 1.15 15.31 17.16
N ILE A 240 1.20 14.01 16.92
CA ILE A 240 0.48 13.01 17.70
C ILE A 240 1.23 12.85 19.03
N LYS A 241 0.50 12.94 20.14
CA LYS A 241 1.07 12.91 21.48
C LYS A 241 0.93 11.53 22.11
N ASP A 242 1.84 11.26 23.04
CA ASP A 242 1.72 10.26 24.11
C ASP A 242 1.76 8.78 23.72
N ASP A 243 1.63 8.40 22.44
CA ASP A 243 1.65 6.99 22.02
C ASP A 243 1.88 6.77 20.50
N VAL A 244 2.06 5.50 20.11
CA VAL A 244 2.18 5.05 18.71
C VAL A 244 0.79 5.00 18.07
N PRO A 245 0.54 5.73 16.97
CA PRO A 245 -0.70 5.64 16.22
C PRO A 245 -0.71 4.43 15.29
N TRP A 246 -1.90 3.90 15.00
CA TRP A 246 -2.14 2.81 14.05
C TRP A 246 -3.56 2.87 13.49
N GLY A 247 -3.80 2.20 12.36
CA GLY A 247 -5.15 2.06 11.83
C GLY A 247 -5.68 3.36 11.24
N LEU A 248 -4.84 4.09 10.50
CA LEU A 248 -5.21 5.31 9.81
C LEU A 248 -6.32 5.05 8.78
N ASP A 249 -7.38 5.82 8.90
CA ASP A 249 -8.54 5.77 8.03
C ASP A 249 -8.97 7.20 7.69
N PHE A 250 -9.30 7.44 6.42
CA PHE A 250 -9.72 8.75 5.95
C PHE A 250 -11.03 8.66 5.18
N ASN A 251 -12.12 8.91 5.91
CA ASN A 251 -13.47 8.81 5.39
C ASN A 251 -14.10 10.19 5.18
N ASN A 252 -14.30 10.55 3.91
CA ASN A 252 -14.91 11.79 3.40
C ASN A 252 -14.24 13.10 3.84
N ILE A 253 -14.26 13.41 5.14
CA ILE A 253 -13.72 14.64 5.74
C ILE A 253 -13.00 14.33 7.06
N VAL A 254 -13.27 13.17 7.67
CA VAL A 254 -12.75 12.84 8.99
C VAL A 254 -11.57 11.88 8.86
N VAL A 255 -10.42 12.33 9.36
CA VAL A 255 -9.24 11.49 9.53
C VAL A 255 -9.30 10.87 10.92
N ASN A 256 -9.25 9.54 10.98
CA ASN A 256 -9.25 8.78 12.23
C ASN A 256 -8.01 7.91 12.30
N TYR A 257 -7.47 7.78 13.51
CA TYR A 257 -6.45 6.79 13.84
C TYR A 257 -6.69 6.32 15.28
N LYS A 258 -6.13 5.17 15.63
CA LYS A 258 -6.15 4.63 16.99
C LYS A 258 -4.76 4.75 17.60
N LEU A 259 -4.69 4.70 18.92
CA LEU A 259 -3.42 4.59 19.63
C LEU A 259 -3.20 3.14 20.06
N VAL A 260 -1.95 2.69 20.09
CA VAL A 260 -1.58 1.32 20.45
C VAL A 260 -2.02 1.00 21.89
N SER A 261 -2.01 1.96 22.81
CA SER A 261 -2.56 1.87 24.18
C SER A 261 -4.07 1.64 24.22
N GLN A 262 -4.80 2.06 23.20
CA GLN A 262 -6.25 1.85 23.08
C GLN A 262 -6.59 0.46 22.51
N ALA A 263 -5.60 -0.25 21.96
CA ALA A 263 -5.81 -1.60 21.44
C ALA A 263 -6.17 -2.56 22.59
N LYS A 264 -7.32 -3.22 22.48
CA LYS A 264 -7.75 -4.25 23.43
C LYS A 264 -6.76 -5.42 23.46
N ASN A 265 -6.22 -5.78 22.30
CA ASN A 265 -5.17 -6.78 22.16
C ASN A 265 -4.09 -6.26 21.21
N LYS A 266 -2.82 -6.40 21.59
CA LYS A 266 -1.69 -6.01 20.74
C LYS A 266 -1.59 -6.83 19.46
N ILE A 267 -2.18 -8.02 19.44
CA ILE A 267 -2.27 -8.86 18.23
C ILE A 267 -3.03 -8.15 17.10
N ASP A 268 -3.99 -7.29 17.43
CA ASP A 268 -4.78 -6.56 16.42
C ASP A 268 -3.90 -5.56 15.66
N VAL A 269 -2.94 -4.95 16.35
CA VAL A 269 -1.95 -4.04 15.75
C VAL A 269 -1.02 -4.82 14.82
N PHE A 270 -0.56 -5.99 15.26
CA PHE A 270 0.30 -6.87 14.46
C PHE A 270 -0.39 -7.32 13.16
N TYR A 271 -1.64 -7.79 13.24
CA TYR A 271 -2.38 -8.20 12.05
C TYR A 271 -2.66 -7.04 11.10
N TYR A 272 -2.93 -5.85 11.64
CA TYR A 272 -3.08 -4.64 10.82
C TYR A 272 -1.79 -4.33 10.03
N ASP A 273 -0.63 -4.38 10.68
CA ASP A 273 0.66 -4.18 10.01
C ASP A 273 0.92 -5.26 8.95
N LEU A 274 0.63 -6.53 9.25
CA LEU A 274 0.78 -7.63 8.30
C LEU A 274 -0.11 -7.43 7.06
N GLU A 275 -1.37 -7.06 7.27
CA GLU A 275 -2.34 -6.79 6.21
C GLU A 275 -1.83 -5.66 5.29
N ARG A 276 -1.34 -4.57 5.89
CA ARG A 276 -0.80 -3.40 5.18
C ARG A 276 0.44 -3.72 4.36
N LEU A 277 1.36 -4.52 4.89
CA LEU A 277 2.62 -4.85 4.21
C LEU A 277 2.44 -5.79 3.00
N THR A 278 1.42 -6.65 3.03
CA THR A 278 1.40 -7.83 2.15
C THR A 278 0.03 -8.21 1.58
N LYS A 279 -1.02 -7.37 1.77
CA LYS A 279 -2.43 -7.71 1.49
C LYS A 279 -2.77 -9.09 2.08
N ASN A 280 -2.63 -9.21 3.39
CA ASN A 280 -2.81 -10.47 4.14
C ASN A 280 -1.82 -11.59 3.74
N GLY A 281 -0.55 -11.25 3.51
CA GLY A 281 0.52 -12.16 3.10
C GLY A 281 0.54 -12.49 1.61
N LYS A 282 -0.60 -12.33 0.91
CA LYS A 282 -0.85 -12.91 -0.42
C LYS A 282 0.08 -12.40 -1.50
N LEU A 283 0.46 -11.13 -1.46
CA LEU A 283 1.36 -10.52 -2.46
C LEU A 283 2.72 -11.20 -2.50
N GLN A 284 3.19 -11.73 -1.37
CA GLN A 284 4.55 -12.26 -1.26
C GLN A 284 4.60 -13.79 -1.37
N ILE A 285 3.52 -14.55 -1.13
CA ILE A 285 3.54 -16.04 -1.15
C ILE A 285 4.09 -16.64 -2.45
N ALA A 286 5.20 -17.39 -2.37
CA ALA A 286 5.87 -17.99 -3.53
C ALA A 286 6.45 -16.98 -4.55
N ALA A 287 6.68 -15.73 -4.14
CA ALA A 287 7.52 -14.82 -4.91
C ALA A 287 8.96 -15.38 -4.97
N ASN A 288 9.58 -15.31 -6.15
CA ASN A 288 10.91 -15.86 -6.35
C ASN A 288 11.95 -15.09 -5.51
N ASN A 289 12.51 -15.76 -4.53
CA ASN A 289 13.51 -15.20 -3.63
C ASN A 289 14.93 -15.30 -4.22
N LEU A 290 15.14 -14.81 -5.44
CA LEU A 290 16.43 -14.84 -6.13
C LEU A 290 17.59 -14.26 -5.27
N GLU A 291 17.28 -13.53 -4.20
CA GLU A 291 18.23 -12.72 -3.42
C GLU A 291 18.21 -12.96 -1.90
N GLY A 292 17.48 -13.96 -1.41
CA GLY A 292 17.39 -14.19 0.04
C GLY A 292 16.44 -13.24 0.80
N ARG A 293 16.06 -12.08 0.26
CA ARG A 293 15.32 -10.99 0.93
C ARG A 293 13.83 -11.26 1.18
N ILE A 294 13.12 -11.90 0.24
CA ILE A 294 11.68 -12.18 0.37
C ILE A 294 11.43 -13.23 1.47
N VAL A 295 12.38 -14.13 1.69
CA VAL A 295 12.28 -15.14 2.76
C VAL A 295 12.29 -14.50 4.15
N TRP A 296 12.97 -13.36 4.37
CA TRP A 296 12.95 -12.69 5.67
C TRP A 296 11.63 -11.96 5.94
N SER A 297 10.99 -11.39 4.91
CA SER A 297 9.65 -10.79 5.05
C SER A 297 8.52 -11.83 5.09
N GLN A 298 8.78 -13.09 4.71
CA GLN A 298 7.80 -14.18 4.76
C GLN A 298 7.88 -15.07 6.02
N LEU A 299 9.06 -15.21 6.64
CA LEU A 299 9.27 -16.14 7.78
C LEU A 299 9.24 -15.50 9.16
N TYR A 300 9.29 -14.16 9.26
CA TYR A 300 9.37 -13.46 10.55
C TYR A 300 8.08 -12.73 10.96
N TYR A 301 6.97 -12.96 10.25
CA TYR A 301 5.63 -12.57 10.68
C TYR A 301 4.83 -13.80 11.09
#